data_AF-A0A6A6LHD6-F1
#
_entry.id   AF-A0A6A6LHD6-F1
#
_cell.length_a   1.000
_cell.length_b   1.000
_cell.length_c   1.000
_cell.angle_alpha   90.00
_cell.angle_beta   90.00
_cell.angle_gamma   90.00
#
_symmetry.space_group_name_H-M   'P 1'
#
loop_
_entity.id
_entity.type
_entity.pdbx_description
1 polymer ?
#
loop_
_entity_poly.entity_id
_entity_poly.type
_entity_poly.pdbx_seq_one_letter_code
_entity_poly.pdbx_strand_id
1 'polypeptide(L)'
;MTASFLSQDDGYKIVRILKNCDGSTYRDRDISKVLNLEIFSLDTGKWRNVKVSFSVRTGLHISFQRAVLYNGIMHWVHATSDQIIAYDPSKIINISDEFRLIHLPPCKGYIVRDRVLGTCGDLLRRLMVEGEYYVKQYLSVYTLRDYDAGVYGL
;
A
#
# COMPACT_ATOMS: atom_id res chain seq x y z
N MET A 1 12.33 -7.85 -3.44
CA MET A 1 12.41 -7.01 -2.25
C MET A 1 11.96 -5.64 -2.70
N THR A 2 10.96 -5.07 -2.04
CA THR A 2 10.55 -3.68 -2.29
C THR A 2 11.02 -2.88 -1.10
N ALA A 3 11.88 -1.89 -1.33
CA ALA A 3 12.37 -0.99 -0.30
C ALA A 3 11.73 0.38 -0.49
N SER A 4 11.46 1.05 0.62
CA SER A 4 10.86 2.39 0.62
C SER A 4 11.44 3.18 1.79
N PHE A 5 11.60 4.49 1.59
CA PHE A 5 12.28 5.35 2.55
C PHE A 5 11.32 6.43 3.05
N LEU A 6 11.45 6.74 4.34
CA LEU A 6 10.78 7.84 5.01
C LEU A 6 11.85 8.73 5.62
N SER A 7 11.85 10.02 5.29
CA SER A 7 12.60 11.04 5.99
C SER A 7 11.60 11.92 6.74
N GLN A 8 11.75 12.07 8.05
CA GLN A 8 10.88 12.93 8.85
C GLN A 8 11.71 13.56 9.98
N ASP A 9 11.62 14.88 10.12
CA ASP A 9 12.08 15.68 11.26
C ASP A 9 13.45 15.26 11.83
N ASP A 10 14.52 15.49 11.05
CA ASP A 10 15.94 15.22 11.35
C ASP A 10 16.38 13.75 11.48
N GLY A 11 15.45 12.79 11.31
CA GLY A 11 15.72 11.36 11.20
C GLY A 11 15.24 10.76 9.88
N TYR A 12 15.74 9.56 9.56
CA TYR A 12 15.12 8.74 8.52
C TYR A 12 14.92 7.31 8.98
N LYS A 13 13.81 6.73 8.53
CA LYS A 13 13.50 5.32 8.66
C LYS A 13 13.48 4.68 7.28
N ILE A 14 14.14 3.53 7.14
CA ILE A 14 14.05 2.72 5.92
C ILE A 14 13.13 1.55 6.22
N VAL A 15 12.06 1.38 5.44
CA VAL A 15 11.15 0.24 5.57
C VAL A 15 11.30 -0.65 4.35
N ARG A 16 11.61 -1.92 4.59
CA ARG A 16 11.72 -2.95 3.55
C ARG A 16 10.62 -3.96 3.73
N ILE A 17 9.96 -4.29 2.62
CA ILE A 17 9.03 -5.40 2.57
C ILE A 17 9.82 -6.65 2.17
N LEU A 18 9.88 -7.62 3.08
CA LEU A 18 10.48 -8.91 2.82
C LEU A 18 9.52 -9.74 1.97
N LYS A 19 10.05 -10.40 0.94
CA LYS A 19 9.27 -11.19 -0.03
C LYS A 19 8.57 -12.41 0.60
N ASN A 20 8.96 -12.82 1.80
CA ASN A 20 8.34 -13.94 2.50
C ASN A 20 7.09 -13.45 3.23
N CYS A 21 5.94 -13.59 2.59
CA CYS A 21 4.66 -13.66 3.30
C CYS A 21 4.54 -15.11 3.77
N ASP A 22 4.42 -15.35 5.08
CA ASP A 22 4.23 -16.72 5.57
C ASP A 22 2.92 -17.27 4.97
N GLY A 23 3.05 -18.31 4.17
CA GLY A 23 1.97 -18.87 3.37
C GLY A 23 0.99 -19.64 4.24
N SER A 24 -0.17 -19.07 4.54
CA SER A 24 -1.33 -19.86 4.91
C SER A 24 -1.95 -20.44 3.64
N THR A 25 -2.26 -21.73 3.73
CA THR A 25 -2.74 -22.60 2.67
C THR A 25 -4.00 -22.07 1.97
N TYR A 26 -4.07 -22.31 0.66
CA TYR A 26 -5.01 -21.78 -0.34
C TYR A 26 -6.52 -22.02 -0.13
N ARG A 27 -6.99 -22.44 1.06
CA ARG A 27 -8.34 -23.00 1.23
C ARG A 27 -9.33 -22.18 2.03
N ASP A 28 -8.96 -21.03 2.59
CA ASP A 28 -9.90 -20.18 3.33
C ASP A 28 -10.10 -18.81 2.69
N ARG A 29 -11.34 -18.31 2.69
CA ARG A 29 -11.72 -17.04 2.03
C ARG A 29 -11.29 -15.80 2.81
N ASP A 30 -10.90 -15.98 4.08
CA ASP A 30 -10.36 -14.96 4.95
C ASP A 30 -8.97 -15.38 5.44
N ILE A 31 -7.97 -15.20 4.58
CA ILE A 31 -6.58 -15.40 4.96
C ILE A 31 -6.07 -14.10 5.60
N SER A 32 -5.79 -14.14 6.91
CA SER A 32 -4.89 -13.17 7.53
C SER A 32 -3.48 -13.42 6.98
N LYS A 33 -3.00 -12.48 6.16
CA LYS A 33 -1.63 -12.51 5.68
C LYS A 33 -0.75 -11.76 6.66
N VAL A 34 0.44 -12.28 6.90
CA VAL A 34 1.47 -11.58 7.68
C VAL A 34 2.51 -11.03 6.71
N LEU A 35 2.70 -9.72 6.75
CA LEU A 35 3.80 -9.05 6.07
C LEU A 35 4.97 -8.89 7.03
N ASN A 36 6.14 -9.37 6.60
CA ASN A 36 7.39 -9.16 7.33
C ASN A 36 8.05 -7.88 6.82
N LEU A 37 8.24 -6.92 7.73
CA LEU A 37 8.91 -5.65 7.48
C LEU A 37 10.25 -5.60 8.22
N GLU A 38 11.28 -5.05 7.56
CA GLU A 38 12.49 -4.60 8.24
C GLU A 38 12.48 -3.08 8.31
N ILE A 39 12.72 -2.53 9.50
CA ILE A 39 12.74 -1.08 9.73
C ILE A 39 14.10 -0.70 10.28
N PHE A 40 14.84 0.11 9.53
CA PHE A 40 16.03 0.79 10.02
C PHE A 40 15.65 2.11 10.67
N SER A 41 16.26 2.45 11.78
CA SER A 41 16.14 3.77 12.42
C SER A 41 17.52 4.42 12.48
N LEU A 42 17.65 5.64 11.97
CA LEU A 42 18.90 6.39 12.09
C LEU A 42 19.28 6.60 13.56
N ASP A 43 18.33 6.98 14.41
CA ASP A 43 18.55 7.32 15.83
C ASP A 43 19.25 6.22 16.62
N THR A 44 18.94 4.96 16.31
CA THR A 44 19.52 3.79 16.99
C THR A 44 20.59 3.10 16.17
N GLY A 45 20.71 3.44 14.88
CA GLY A 45 21.57 2.76 13.91
C GLY A 45 21.22 1.27 13.72
N LYS A 46 20.02 0.83 14.10
CA LYS A 46 19.64 -0.59 14.17
C LYS A 46 18.46 -0.91 13.25
N TRP A 47 18.47 -2.15 12.77
CA TRP A 47 17.32 -2.78 12.13
C TRP A 47 16.44 -3.44 13.19
N ARG A 48 15.12 -3.37 13.01
CA ARG A 48 14.15 -4.17 13.73
C ARG A 48 13.22 -4.88 12.76
N ASN A 49 12.78 -6.07 13.12
CA ASN A 49 11.81 -6.84 12.35
C ASN A 49 10.42 -6.63 12.94
N VAL A 50 9.45 -6.45 12.05
CA VAL A 50 8.06 -6.20 12.41
C VAL A 50 7.18 -7.12 11.58
N LYS A 51 6.27 -7.82 12.24
CA LYS A 51 5.23 -8.62 11.60
C LYS A 51 3.94 -7.85 11.68
N VAL A 52 3.32 -7.60 10.53
CA VAL A 52 2.06 -6.87 10.44
C VAL A 52 1.02 -7.76 9.78
N SER A 53 -0.09 -7.98 10.47
CA SER A 53 -1.19 -8.77 9.95
C SER A 53 -2.13 -7.89 9.12
N PHE A 54 -2.73 -8.46 8.09
CA PHE A 54 -3.80 -7.81 7.33
C PHE A 54 -4.69 -8.83 6.66
N SER A 55 -5.98 -8.52 6.64
CA SER A 55 -6.99 -9.31 5.93
C SER A 55 -7.09 -8.79 4.50
N VAL A 56 -6.81 -9.67 3.52
CA VAL A 56 -7.13 -9.36 2.12
C VAL A 56 -8.02 -10.45 1.58
N ARG A 57 -9.16 -10.05 1.03
CA ARG A 57 -10.13 -10.94 0.38
C ARG A 57 -9.60 -11.59 -0.91
N THR A 58 -8.38 -11.27 -1.34
CA THR A 58 -7.81 -11.75 -2.60
C THR A 58 -6.57 -12.61 -2.35
N GLY A 59 -6.68 -13.88 -2.71
CA GLY A 59 -5.54 -14.78 -2.79
C GLY A 59 -4.72 -14.43 -4.02
N LEU A 60 -3.60 -13.71 -3.88
CA LEU A 60 -2.47 -13.81 -4.81
C LEU A 60 -1.23 -13.07 -4.27
N HIS A 61 -0.13 -13.40 -4.94
CA HIS A 61 1.22 -12.91 -4.79
C HIS A 61 1.28 -11.39 -4.61
N ILE A 62 1.83 -10.94 -3.49
CA ILE A 62 1.87 -9.52 -3.16
C ILE A 62 3.00 -8.87 -3.94
N SER A 63 2.64 -8.22 -5.04
CA SER A 63 3.52 -7.29 -5.72
C SER A 63 3.13 -5.88 -5.31
N PHE A 64 3.99 -5.26 -4.51
CA PHE A 64 3.88 -3.85 -4.19
C PHE A 64 4.63 -3.03 -5.21
N GLN A 65 3.95 -2.03 -5.76
CA GLN A 65 4.60 -0.96 -6.49
C GLN A 65 5.43 -0.08 -5.53
N ARG A 66 6.08 0.97 -6.07
CA ARG A 66 6.83 1.92 -5.25
C ARG A 66 5.91 2.54 -4.19
N ALA A 67 6.41 2.65 -2.95
CA ALA A 67 5.66 3.35 -1.92
C ALA A 67 5.53 4.83 -2.25
N VAL A 68 4.46 5.42 -1.76
CA VAL A 68 4.27 6.86 -1.68
C VAL A 68 4.19 7.27 -0.23
N LEU A 69 4.96 8.29 0.13
CA LEU A 69 4.89 8.90 1.44
C LEU A 69 3.85 10.03 1.42
N TYR A 70 2.92 9.99 2.36
CA TYR A 70 1.91 11.03 2.55
C TYR A 70 1.59 11.14 4.05
N ASN A 71 1.73 12.36 4.61
CA ASN A 71 1.52 12.64 6.04
C ASN A 71 2.25 11.70 7.00
N GLY A 72 3.53 11.39 6.73
CA GLY A 72 4.33 10.47 7.54
C GLY A 72 3.97 8.99 7.39
N ILE A 73 2.95 8.66 6.59
CA ILE A 73 2.44 7.32 6.38
C ILE A 73 2.88 6.79 5.02
N MET A 74 3.35 5.55 5.00
CA MET A 74 3.76 4.86 3.79
C MET A 74 2.56 4.18 3.12
N HIS A 75 2.38 4.41 1.83
CA HIS A 75 1.27 3.89 1.05
C HIS A 75 1.77 3.02 -0.08
N TRP A 76 1.17 1.84 -0.27
CA TRP A 76 1.41 0.98 -1.43
C TRP A 76 0.11 0.65 -2.14
N VAL A 77 0.16 0.59 -3.47
CA VAL A 77 -0.89 -0.04 -4.26
C VAL A 77 -0.61 -1.53 -4.33
N HIS A 78 -1.62 -2.33 -4.03
CA HIS A 78 -1.60 -3.73 -4.35
C HIS A 78 -1.89 -3.93 -5.84
N ALA A 79 -1.03 -4.67 -6.55
CA ALA A 79 -1.12 -4.81 -8.02
C ALA A 79 -2.49 -5.31 -8.51
N THR A 80 -3.15 -6.18 -7.73
CA THR A 80 -4.38 -6.87 -8.14
C THR A 80 -5.61 -6.56 -7.29
N SER A 81 -5.48 -5.76 -6.22
CA SER A 81 -6.63 -5.39 -5.38
C SER A 81 -6.94 -3.92 -5.51
N ASP A 82 -8.23 -3.60 -5.36
CA ASP A 82 -8.74 -2.24 -5.34
C ASP A 82 -8.55 -1.61 -3.96
N GLN A 83 -7.34 -1.76 -3.40
CA GLN A 83 -7.00 -1.25 -2.08
C GLN A 83 -5.61 -0.60 -2.09
N ILE A 84 -5.49 0.49 -1.35
CA ILE A 84 -4.22 1.05 -0.91
C ILE A 84 -3.96 0.50 0.49
N ILE A 85 -2.73 0.04 0.72
CA ILE A 85 -2.24 -0.37 2.03
C ILE A 85 -1.45 0.79 2.61
N ALA A 86 -1.83 1.25 3.79
CA ALA A 86 -1.20 2.35 4.50
C ALA A 86 -0.58 1.87 5.81
N TYR A 87 0.67 2.28 6.06
CA TYR A 87 1.48 1.89 7.21
C TYR A 87 2.15 3.10 7.84
N ASP A 88 1.98 3.22 9.15
CA ASP A 88 2.60 4.27 9.94
C ASP A 88 3.83 3.71 10.68
N PRO A 89 5.05 4.02 10.23
CA PRO A 89 6.28 3.57 10.89
C PRO A 89 6.61 4.34 12.19
N SER A 90 5.85 5.38 12.54
CA SER A 90 5.98 6.11 13.81
C SER A 90 5.33 5.36 14.96
N LYS A 91 4.27 4.59 14.69
CA LYS A 91 3.59 3.79 15.71
C LYS A 91 4.50 2.67 16.21
N ILE A 92 4.52 2.53 17.54
CA ILE A 92 5.20 1.40 18.21
C ILE A 92 4.36 0.17 17.93
N ILE A 93 4.81 -0.65 16.98
CA ILE A 93 4.04 -1.81 16.52
C ILE A 93 3.97 -2.84 17.64
N ASN A 94 2.80 -2.99 18.23
CA ASN A 94 2.40 -4.24 18.85
C ASN A 94 1.91 -5.19 17.75
N ILE A 95 2.05 -6.50 17.98
CA ILE A 95 1.75 -7.57 17.01
C ILE A 95 0.29 -7.55 16.51
N SER A 96 -0.59 -6.74 17.11
CA SER A 96 -2.00 -6.57 16.76
C SER A 96 -2.32 -5.42 15.81
N ASP A 97 -1.35 -4.57 15.43
CA ASP A 97 -1.67 -3.44 14.55
C ASP A 97 -1.88 -3.94 13.12
N GLU A 98 -3.08 -3.71 12.60
CA GLU A 98 -3.45 -4.02 11.22
C GLU A 98 -3.00 -2.89 10.28
N PHE A 99 -2.61 -3.23 9.05
CA PHE A 99 -2.49 -2.19 8.02
C PHE A 99 -3.83 -1.49 7.84
N ARG A 100 -3.78 -0.18 7.66
CA ARG A 100 -4.95 0.56 7.22
C ARG A 100 -5.19 0.25 5.75
N LEU A 101 -6.40 -0.18 5.42
CA LEU A 101 -6.83 -0.44 4.04
C LEU A 101 -7.75 0.69 3.58
N ILE A 102 -7.41 1.31 2.45
CA ILE A 102 -8.24 2.33 1.81
C ILE A 102 -8.78 1.74 0.52
N HIS A 103 -10.10 1.57 0.46
CA HIS A 103 -10.77 1.04 -0.72
C HIS A 103 -10.70 2.03 -1.87
N LEU A 104 -10.37 1.54 -3.04
CA LEU A 104 -10.36 2.30 -4.27
C LEU A 104 -11.76 2.34 -4.88
N PRO A 105 -12.10 3.39 -5.64
CA PRO A 105 -13.33 3.42 -6.42
C PRO A 105 -13.40 2.20 -7.35
N PRO A 106 -14.58 1.59 -7.52
CA PRO A 106 -14.75 0.43 -8.40
C PRO A 106 -14.47 0.83 -9.85
N CYS A 107 -13.73 -0.03 -10.55
CA CYS A 107 -13.48 0.13 -11.98
C CYS A 107 -14.73 -0.33 -12.75
N LYS A 108 -15.25 0.48 -13.68
CA LYS A 108 -16.51 0.20 -14.40
C LYS A 108 -16.32 -0.83 -15.51
N GLY A 109 -16.00 -2.07 -15.16
CA GLY A 109 -15.91 -3.20 -16.10
C GLY A 109 -14.69 -3.19 -17.02
N TYR A 110 -13.78 -2.23 -16.87
CA TYR A 110 -12.55 -2.14 -17.64
C TYR A 110 -11.40 -2.93 -17.01
N ILE A 111 -10.49 -3.42 -17.86
CA ILE A 111 -9.25 -4.05 -17.39
C ILE A 111 -8.30 -2.95 -16.94
N VAL A 112 -7.95 -2.97 -15.67
CA VAL A 112 -6.94 -2.06 -15.11
C VAL A 112 -5.57 -2.55 -15.51
N ARG A 113 -4.86 -1.76 -16.32
CA ARG A 113 -3.52 -2.13 -16.83
C ARG A 113 -2.41 -1.64 -15.92
N ASP A 114 -2.56 -0.42 -15.43
CA ASP A 114 -1.59 0.18 -14.54
C ASP A 114 -2.29 1.00 -13.45
N ARG A 115 -1.65 1.01 -12.29
CA ARG A 115 -2.07 1.74 -11.11
C ARG A 115 -0.81 2.48 -10.67
N VAL A 116 -0.88 3.76 -10.38
CA VAL A 116 0.26 4.47 -9.79
C VAL A 116 -0.27 5.37 -8.70
N LEU A 117 0.39 5.37 -7.53
CA LEU A 117 0.17 6.40 -6.54
C LEU A 117 1.20 7.49 -6.70
N GLY A 118 0.79 8.71 -6.38
CA GLY A 118 1.68 9.84 -6.23
C GLY A 118 1.04 10.89 -5.33
N THR A 119 1.81 11.90 -4.98
CA THR A 119 1.30 13.10 -4.32
C THR A 119 1.39 14.28 -5.28
N CYS A 120 0.53 15.26 -5.09
CA CYS A 120 0.65 16.56 -5.74
C CYS A 120 0.11 17.62 -4.79
N GLY A 121 1.03 18.45 -4.27
CA GLY A 121 0.76 19.20 -3.04
C GLY A 121 0.42 18.27 -1.90
N ASP A 122 -0.56 18.66 -1.09
CA ASP A 122 -1.02 17.92 0.09
C ASP A 122 -2.12 16.89 -0.25
N LEU A 123 -2.14 16.41 -1.50
CA LEU A 123 -3.18 15.49 -1.97
C LEU A 123 -2.55 14.18 -2.43
N LEU A 124 -3.01 13.07 -1.84
CA LEU A 124 -2.73 11.74 -2.34
C LEU A 124 -3.60 11.48 -3.58
N ARG A 125 -2.94 11.15 -4.69
CA ARG A 125 -3.59 10.89 -5.97
C ARG A 125 -3.24 9.51 -6.48
N ARG A 126 -4.21 8.94 -7.19
CA ARG A 126 -4.04 7.71 -7.94
C ARG A 126 -4.25 7.98 -9.41
N LEU A 127 -3.27 7.55 -10.20
CA LEU A 127 -3.39 7.41 -11.64
C LEU A 127 -3.84 5.99 -11.96
N MET A 128 -4.82 5.86 -12.84
CA MET A 128 -5.28 4.58 -13.36
C MET A 128 -5.34 4.64 -14.88
N VAL A 129 -4.81 3.60 -15.52
CA VAL A 129 -5.02 3.34 -16.94
C VAL A 129 -6.00 2.18 -17.06
N GLU A 130 -7.21 2.49 -17.52
CA GLU A 130 -8.31 1.54 -17.66
C GLU A 130 -8.78 1.47 -19.11
N GLY A 131 -9.17 0.29 -19.59
CA GLY A 131 -9.70 0.17 -20.93
C GLY A 131 -10.03 -1.25 -21.37
N GLU A 132 -10.46 -1.36 -22.62
CA GLU A 132 -10.66 -2.62 -23.32
C GLU A 132 -9.40 -2.99 -24.10
N TYR A 133 -9.11 -4.29 -24.20
CA TYR A 133 -7.94 -4.75 -24.96
C TYR A 133 -7.99 -4.25 -26.41
N TYR A 134 -7.00 -3.46 -26.80
CA TYR A 134 -6.77 -2.95 -28.16
C TYR A 134 -7.82 -1.99 -28.74
N VAL A 135 -8.80 -1.53 -27.95
CA VAL A 135 -9.87 -0.64 -28.45
C VAL A 135 -9.68 0.80 -27.96
N LYS A 136 -9.79 1.03 -26.65
CA LYS A 136 -9.69 2.35 -26.03
C LYS A 136 -9.08 2.24 -24.64
N GLN A 137 -8.22 3.21 -24.32
CA GLN A 137 -7.65 3.40 -23.00
C GLN A 137 -8.06 4.77 -22.48
N TYR A 138 -8.43 4.81 -21.21
CA TYR A 138 -8.78 6.00 -20.48
C TYR A 138 -7.76 6.20 -19.37
N LEU A 139 -7.33 7.44 -19.22
CA LEU A 139 -6.50 7.87 -18.11
C LEU A 139 -7.40 8.57 -17.10
N SER A 140 -7.51 7.98 -15.92
CA SER A 140 -8.32 8.50 -14.83
C SER A 140 -7.41 8.89 -13.67
N VAL A 141 -7.57 10.12 -13.16
CA VAL A 141 -6.90 10.60 -11.95
C VAL A 141 -7.94 10.71 -10.86
N TYR A 142 -7.72 9.99 -9.76
CA TYR A 142 -8.57 10.07 -8.57
C TYR A 142 -7.81 10.78 -7.46
N THR A 143 -8.43 11.79 -6.88
CA THR A 143 -7.90 12.50 -5.71
C THR A 143 -8.61 12.01 -4.46
N LEU A 144 -7.85 11.56 -3.47
CA LEU A 144 -8.38 11.18 -2.16
C LEU A 144 -8.73 12.47 -1.39
N ARG A 145 -10.02 12.81 -1.35
CA ARG A 145 -10.51 14.08 -0.76
C ARG A 145 -10.69 13.97 0.75
N ASP A 146 -11.22 12.84 1.19
CA ASP A 146 -11.29 12.50 2.61
C ASP A 146 -10.43 11.27 2.84
N TYR A 147 -9.25 11.49 3.42
CA TYR A 147 -8.32 10.41 3.70
C TYR A 147 -8.93 9.43 4.68
N ASP A 148 -9.57 9.89 5.75
CA ASP A 148 -10.10 9.07 6.85
C ASP A 148 -11.33 8.25 6.44
N ALA A 149 -12.23 8.85 5.67
CA ALA A 149 -13.38 8.15 5.12
C ALA A 149 -13.06 7.33 3.85
N GLY A 150 -11.88 7.50 3.24
CA GLY A 150 -11.53 6.81 2.00
C GLY A 150 -12.32 7.32 0.78
N VAL A 151 -12.72 8.60 0.79
CA VAL A 151 -13.59 9.17 -0.25
C VAL A 151 -12.77 9.85 -1.34
N TYR A 152 -13.00 9.42 -2.57
CA TYR A 152 -12.34 9.97 -3.76
C TYR A 152 -13.25 10.95 -4.48
N GLY A 153 -12.63 11.98 -5.06
CA GLY A 153 -13.24 12.76 -6.12
C GLY A 153 -12.44 12.65 -7.41
N LEU A 154 -13.15 12.84 -8.51
CA LEU A 154 -12.55 13.17 -9.81
C LEU A 154 -12.04 14.62 -9.79
#